data_AF-A0A7X9G2A6-F1
#
_entry.id   AF-A0A7X9G2A6-F1
#
_cell.length_a   1.000
_cell.length_b   1.000
_cell.length_c   1.000
_cell.angle_alpha   90.00
_cell.angle_beta   90.00
_cell.angle_gamma   90.00
#
_symmetry.space_group_name_H-M   'P 1'
#
loop_
_entity.id
_entity.type
_entity.pdbx_description
1 polymer ?
#
loop_
_entity_poly.entity_id
_entity_poly.type
_entity_poly.pdbx_seq_one_letter_code
_entity_poly.pdbx_strand_id
1 'polypeptide(L)'
;MTTPDDDNFSQAQLCPGDSQPDAAAVTPWLKTTVLGRRLLFFPELASSNLTTAEHGAAGEPEGLVVVADHQVAGRGRMARTWFSPPCCNLYVTLLLRPSLSPAAIPQLAIVTAVAIRRAIREILPDLAVAIKWPNDLLVQNRKLCGILCEMTCEGQKTSHAVVGFGVNVNVDAAIWPPELRPTAVSLRSATGQIVNRAQLLAAILNHFEPLYQEWLATGNLTTIRSEWQQASALEGKTVTVTQFEQNITGKAQGITPEGALILQLQDGTEKIIHAGDAHIGTKQAQNA
;
A
#
# COMPACT_ATOMS: atom_id res chain seq x y z
N MET A 1 28.36 2.58 12.51
CA MET A 1 27.09 2.51 13.25
C MET A 1 26.46 1.20 12.85
N THR A 2 26.48 0.24 13.76
CA THR A 2 25.91 -1.10 13.58
C THR A 2 24.41 -0.98 13.36
N THR A 3 23.91 -1.59 12.27
CA THR A 3 22.49 -1.84 12.06
C THR A 3 21.92 -2.59 13.27
N PRO A 4 20.70 -2.30 13.74
CA PRO A 4 20.10 -3.07 14.81
C PRO A 4 19.82 -4.51 14.32
N ASP A 5 20.58 -5.45 14.87
CA ASP A 5 20.33 -6.88 15.03
C ASP A 5 19.73 -7.67 13.85
N ASP A 6 20.57 -7.98 12.85
CA ASP A 6 20.30 -9.07 11.89
C ASP A 6 20.21 -10.46 12.58
N ASP A 7 20.70 -10.59 13.83
CA ASP A 7 20.64 -11.83 14.63
C ASP A 7 19.22 -12.22 15.09
N ASN A 8 18.23 -11.33 14.97
CA ASN A 8 16.90 -11.51 15.57
C ASN A 8 15.94 -12.39 14.74
N PHE A 9 16.30 -12.78 13.51
CA PHE A 9 15.43 -13.56 12.61
C PHE A 9 15.90 -14.99 12.34
N SER A 10 16.99 -15.44 12.97
CA SER A 10 17.57 -16.79 12.78
C SER A 10 16.61 -17.95 13.08
N GLN A 11 15.49 -17.70 13.76
CA GLN A 11 14.44 -18.67 14.07
C GLN A 11 13.07 -18.35 13.45
N ALA A 12 12.99 -17.41 12.51
CA ALA A 12 11.73 -17.05 11.87
C ALA A 12 11.15 -18.24 11.08
N GLN A 13 9.90 -18.58 11.35
CA GLN A 13 9.18 -19.67 10.70
C GLN A 13 7.75 -19.24 10.39
N LEU A 14 7.17 -19.87 9.37
CA LEU A 14 5.77 -19.68 9.02
C LEU A 14 4.86 -20.10 10.18
N CYS A 15 3.83 -19.29 10.44
CA CYS A 15 2.79 -19.67 11.39
C CYS A 15 2.00 -20.86 10.84
N PRO A 16 1.56 -21.82 11.69
CA PRO A 16 0.63 -22.87 11.27
C PRO A 16 -0.63 -22.26 10.63
N GLY A 17 -1.00 -22.71 9.43
CA GLY A 17 -2.13 -22.18 8.66
C GLY A 17 -1.77 -21.01 7.71
N ASP A 18 -0.55 -20.47 7.81
CA ASP A 18 0.01 -19.59 6.79
C ASP A 18 0.62 -20.41 5.63
N SER A 19 0.74 -19.79 4.46
CA SER A 19 1.44 -20.34 3.30
C SER A 19 2.39 -19.31 2.75
N GLN A 20 3.59 -19.77 2.35
CA GLN A 20 4.51 -18.94 1.59
C GLN A 20 3.79 -18.40 0.35
N PRO A 21 3.84 -17.08 0.08
CA PRO A 21 3.14 -16.46 -1.04
C PRO A 21 3.93 -16.61 -2.36
N ASP A 22 4.37 -17.83 -2.67
CA ASP A 22 5.04 -18.14 -3.94
C ASP A 22 4.04 -18.48 -5.07
N ALA A 23 4.56 -18.68 -6.28
CA ALA A 23 3.73 -18.90 -7.46
C ALA A 23 2.85 -20.16 -7.32
N ALA A 24 3.37 -21.24 -6.75
CA ALA A 24 2.65 -22.51 -6.63
C ALA A 24 1.49 -22.40 -5.63
N ALA A 25 1.71 -21.72 -4.50
CA ALA A 25 0.69 -21.52 -3.48
C ALA A 25 -0.37 -20.49 -3.88
N VAL A 26 0.00 -19.46 -4.64
CA VAL A 26 -0.91 -18.36 -5.05
C VAL A 26 -1.77 -18.78 -6.25
N THR A 27 -1.22 -19.51 -7.22
CA THR A 27 -1.89 -19.85 -8.51
C THR A 27 -3.28 -20.48 -8.36
N PRO A 28 -3.53 -21.44 -7.44
CA PRO A 28 -4.85 -22.07 -7.29
C PRO A 28 -5.98 -21.09 -6.95
N TRP A 29 -5.64 -19.94 -6.38
CA TRP A 29 -6.59 -18.91 -5.95
C TRP A 29 -6.75 -17.77 -6.98
N LEU A 30 -5.90 -17.72 -8.02
CA LEU A 30 -5.89 -16.64 -9.01
C LEU A 30 -6.98 -16.80 -10.07
N LYS A 31 -7.77 -15.74 -10.21
CA LYS A 31 -8.79 -15.54 -11.24
C LYS A 31 -8.37 -14.50 -12.29
N THR A 32 -7.25 -13.80 -12.06
CA THR A 32 -6.69 -12.77 -12.94
C THR A 32 -6.31 -13.32 -14.31
N THR A 33 -6.29 -12.50 -15.34
CA THR A 33 -5.85 -12.88 -16.68
C THR A 33 -4.38 -12.55 -16.94
N VAL A 34 -3.88 -11.45 -16.37
CA VAL A 34 -2.54 -10.90 -16.61
C VAL A 34 -1.71 -10.93 -15.33
N LEU A 35 -2.24 -10.33 -14.25
CA LEU A 35 -1.47 -10.15 -13.02
C LEU A 35 -1.20 -11.46 -12.29
N GLY A 36 0.05 -11.67 -11.89
CA GLY A 36 0.46 -12.83 -11.10
C GLY A 36 0.58 -14.13 -11.91
N ARG A 37 0.30 -14.10 -13.22
CA ARG A 37 0.59 -15.23 -14.12
C ARG A 37 2.09 -15.46 -14.28
N ARG A 38 2.89 -14.41 -14.07
CA ARG A 38 4.31 -14.51 -13.73
C ARG A 38 4.52 -13.90 -12.34
N LEU A 39 4.88 -14.75 -11.38
CA LEU A 39 5.16 -14.35 -10.00
C LEU A 39 6.56 -14.83 -9.62
N LEU A 40 7.41 -13.91 -9.19
CA LEU A 40 8.75 -14.20 -8.68
C LEU A 40 8.77 -14.02 -7.16
N PHE A 41 9.12 -15.09 -6.45
CA PHE A 41 9.28 -15.06 -5.00
C PHE A 41 10.76 -15.06 -4.63
N PHE A 42 11.13 -14.20 -3.71
CA PHE A 42 12.48 -14.09 -3.17
C PHE A 42 12.44 -14.27 -1.64
N PRO A 43 13.22 -15.20 -1.06
CA PRO A 43 13.37 -15.29 0.39
C PRO A 43 13.86 -13.97 0.98
N GLU A 44 14.80 -13.33 0.30
CA GLU A 44 15.38 -12.05 0.68
C GLU A 44 15.75 -11.24 -0.57
N LEU A 45 15.55 -9.92 -0.51
CA LEU A 45 16.08 -8.96 -1.47
C LEU A 45 16.21 -7.57 -0.83
N ALA A 46 16.82 -6.61 -1.52
CA ALA A 46 16.92 -5.24 -1.02
C ALA A 46 15.55 -4.54 -0.96
N SER A 47 14.86 -4.44 -2.09
CA SER A 47 13.51 -3.89 -2.18
C SER A 47 12.76 -4.47 -3.40
N SER A 48 11.53 -4.92 -3.20
CA SER A 48 10.70 -5.49 -4.28
C SER A 48 10.40 -4.45 -5.36
N ASN A 49 10.29 -3.17 -4.97
CA ASN A 49 10.14 -2.05 -5.91
C ASN A 49 11.35 -1.89 -6.82
N LEU A 50 12.56 -1.94 -6.25
CA LEU A 50 13.79 -1.82 -7.04
C LEU A 50 13.90 -2.97 -8.03
N THR A 51 13.76 -4.21 -7.56
CA THR A 51 13.82 -5.41 -8.42
C THR A 51 12.76 -5.36 -9.53
N THR A 52 11.53 -4.92 -9.22
CA THR A 52 10.48 -4.83 -10.24
C THR A 52 10.75 -3.72 -11.27
N ALA A 53 11.33 -2.60 -10.85
CA ALA A 53 11.73 -1.53 -11.76
C ALA A 53 12.85 -1.97 -12.70
N GLU A 54 13.81 -2.76 -12.22
CA GLU A 54 14.87 -3.37 -13.04
C GLU A 54 14.28 -4.31 -14.11
N HIS A 55 13.31 -5.16 -13.75
CA HIS A 55 12.57 -5.97 -14.72
C HIS A 55 11.81 -5.09 -15.73
N GLY A 56 11.14 -4.03 -15.27
CA GLY A 56 10.44 -3.08 -16.13
C GLY A 56 11.34 -2.41 -17.16
N ALA A 57 12.53 -1.98 -16.73
CA ALA A 57 13.57 -1.39 -17.58
C ALA A 57 14.17 -2.40 -18.58
N ALA A 58 14.25 -3.68 -18.20
CA ALA A 58 14.67 -4.76 -19.08
C ALA A 58 13.59 -5.20 -20.11
N GLY A 59 12.43 -4.54 -20.14
CA GLY A 59 11.37 -4.81 -21.11
C GLY A 59 10.38 -5.90 -20.70
N GLU A 60 10.35 -6.28 -19.41
CA GLU A 60 9.39 -7.26 -18.91
C GLU A 60 7.94 -6.81 -19.20
N PRO A 61 7.06 -7.71 -19.67
CA PRO A 61 5.65 -7.39 -19.89
C PRO A 61 4.90 -6.96 -18.62
N GLU A 62 3.78 -6.26 -18.80
CA GLU A 62 2.84 -6.00 -17.71
C GLU A 62 2.36 -7.32 -17.09
N GLY A 63 2.14 -7.32 -15.78
CA GLY A 63 1.57 -8.47 -15.07
C GLY A 63 2.54 -9.17 -14.12
N LEU A 64 3.85 -8.87 -14.21
CA LEU A 64 4.83 -9.38 -13.27
C LEU A 64 4.47 -8.96 -11.83
N VAL A 65 4.46 -9.95 -10.94
CA VAL A 65 4.37 -9.76 -9.49
C VAL A 65 5.67 -10.22 -8.85
N VAL A 66 6.35 -9.32 -8.16
CA VAL A 66 7.52 -9.66 -7.33
C VAL A 66 7.08 -9.72 -5.88
N VAL A 67 7.43 -10.80 -5.19
CA VAL A 67 7.15 -11.00 -3.78
C VAL A 67 8.46 -11.24 -3.04
N ALA A 68 8.65 -10.55 -1.92
CA ALA A 68 9.75 -10.80 -1.00
C ALA A 68 9.21 -11.34 0.33
N ASP A 69 9.90 -12.31 0.93
CA ASP A 69 9.62 -12.70 2.33
C ASP A 69 10.30 -11.75 3.31
N HIS A 70 11.52 -11.30 2.99
CA HIS A 70 12.26 -10.28 3.74
C HIS A 70 12.81 -9.19 2.82
N GLN A 71 12.78 -7.93 3.28
CA GLN A 71 13.48 -6.83 2.62
C GLN A 71 14.50 -6.19 3.55
N VAL A 72 15.79 -6.25 3.19
CA VAL A 72 16.86 -5.63 3.98
C VAL A 72 16.89 -4.10 3.83
N ALA A 73 16.30 -3.56 2.75
CA ALA A 73 16.23 -2.14 2.46
C ALA A 73 14.81 -1.72 2.03
N GLY A 74 13.79 -2.22 2.75
CA GLY A 74 12.39 -1.87 2.50
C GLY A 74 12.15 -0.36 2.54
N ARG A 75 11.47 0.20 1.53
CA ARG A 75 11.27 1.65 1.37
C ARG A 75 9.81 2.04 1.51
N GLY A 76 9.59 3.16 2.17
CA GLY A 76 8.35 3.93 2.16
C GLY A 76 8.57 5.30 1.50
N ARG A 77 7.51 6.12 1.49
CA ARG A 77 7.59 7.50 0.99
C ARG A 77 8.57 8.35 1.81
N MET A 78 9.11 9.39 1.18
CA MET A 78 9.98 10.39 1.83
C MET A 78 11.20 9.75 2.53
N ALA A 79 11.80 8.74 1.88
CA ALA A 79 12.96 7.99 2.36
C ALA A 79 12.78 7.30 3.73
N ARG A 80 11.54 7.10 4.20
CA ARG A 80 11.26 6.31 5.41
C ARG A 80 11.50 4.83 5.15
N THR A 81 12.02 4.11 6.13
CA THR A 81 12.20 2.65 6.06
C THR A 81 10.88 1.92 6.28
N TRP A 82 10.65 0.84 5.55
CA TRP A 82 9.57 -0.10 5.78
C TRP A 82 10.10 -1.36 6.48
N PHE A 83 9.79 -1.53 7.76
CA PHE A 83 10.22 -2.69 8.54
C PHE A 83 9.63 -3.98 7.96
N SER A 84 10.51 -4.90 7.55
CA SER A 84 10.14 -6.00 6.67
C SER A 84 10.48 -7.41 7.22
N PRO A 85 10.06 -7.82 8.43
CA PRO A 85 10.47 -9.11 9.01
C PRO A 85 10.06 -10.33 8.16
N PRO A 86 10.89 -11.38 8.11
CA PRO A 86 10.60 -12.60 7.35
C PRO A 86 9.37 -13.36 7.86
N CYS A 87 8.84 -14.25 7.01
CA CYS A 87 7.85 -15.28 7.31
C CYS A 87 6.47 -14.82 7.81
N CYS A 88 6.17 -13.53 7.83
CA CYS A 88 4.98 -13.04 8.52
C CYS A 88 4.15 -12.00 7.78
N ASN A 89 4.67 -11.32 6.75
CA ASN A 89 3.98 -10.22 6.07
C ASN A 89 4.00 -10.40 4.55
N LEU A 90 3.28 -9.54 3.83
CA LEU A 90 3.35 -9.46 2.38
C LEU A 90 4.15 -8.24 1.96
N TYR A 91 5.21 -8.44 1.16
CA TYR A 91 5.96 -7.38 0.49
C TYR A 91 5.92 -7.65 -1.00
N VAL A 92 5.10 -6.87 -1.70
CA VAL A 92 4.70 -7.19 -3.07
C VAL A 92 4.83 -5.96 -3.95
N THR A 93 5.31 -6.15 -5.16
CA THR A 93 5.33 -5.09 -6.18
C THR A 93 4.75 -5.61 -7.48
N LEU A 94 3.87 -4.81 -8.09
CA LEU A 94 3.29 -5.06 -9.40
C LEU A 94 4.04 -4.26 -10.47
N LEU A 95 4.33 -4.88 -11.60
CA LEU A 95 4.79 -4.19 -12.81
C LEU A 95 3.60 -3.89 -13.73
N LEU A 96 3.37 -2.61 -13.99
CA LEU A 96 2.27 -2.12 -14.82
C LEU A 96 2.80 -1.27 -15.98
N ARG A 97 2.09 -1.24 -17.10
CA ARG A 97 2.38 -0.43 -18.29
C ARG A 97 1.13 0.36 -18.70
N PRO A 98 0.64 1.28 -17.86
CA PRO A 98 -0.57 2.02 -18.13
C PRO A 98 -0.40 2.96 -19.32
N SER A 99 -1.45 3.07 -20.15
CA SER A 99 -1.51 3.98 -21.29
C SER A 99 -1.86 5.43 -20.91
N LEU A 100 -2.16 5.68 -19.63
CA LEU A 100 -2.52 6.99 -19.10
C LEU A 100 -1.29 7.89 -18.88
N SER A 101 -1.54 9.19 -18.66
CA SER A 101 -0.46 10.16 -18.44
C SER A 101 0.28 9.91 -17.12
N PRO A 102 1.56 10.32 -17.00
CA PRO A 102 2.31 10.27 -15.74
C PRO A 102 1.57 10.91 -14.55
N ALA A 103 0.75 11.93 -14.79
CA ALA A 103 -0.04 12.62 -13.77
C ALA A 103 -1.13 11.73 -13.13
N ALA A 104 -1.57 10.68 -13.82
CA ALA A 104 -2.56 9.74 -13.30
C ALA A 104 -1.94 8.67 -12.40
N ILE A 105 -0.65 8.36 -12.52
CA ILE A 105 0.01 7.25 -11.81
C ILE A 105 -0.16 7.30 -10.27
N PRO A 106 -0.11 8.47 -9.59
CA PRO A 106 -0.37 8.52 -8.15
C PRO A 106 -1.73 7.95 -7.73
N GLN A 107 -2.71 7.94 -8.64
CA GLN A 107 -4.05 7.36 -8.40
C GLN A 107 -4.00 5.85 -8.18
N LEU A 108 -2.98 5.15 -8.69
CA LEU A 108 -2.80 3.72 -8.46
C LEU A 108 -2.69 3.38 -6.97
N ALA A 109 -2.18 4.29 -6.13
CA ALA A 109 -2.16 4.06 -4.69
C ALA A 109 -3.58 3.92 -4.10
N ILE A 110 -4.54 4.68 -4.63
CA ILE A 110 -5.95 4.62 -4.22
C ILE A 110 -6.60 3.35 -4.77
N VAL A 111 -6.36 3.02 -6.04
CA VAL A 111 -6.82 1.77 -6.67
C VAL A 111 -6.34 0.56 -5.86
N THR A 112 -5.04 0.51 -5.53
CA THR A 112 -4.43 -0.53 -4.69
C THR A 112 -5.04 -0.57 -3.30
N ALA A 113 -5.27 0.59 -2.66
CA ALA A 113 -5.86 0.62 -1.33
C ALA A 113 -7.28 0.04 -1.30
N VAL A 114 -8.09 0.36 -2.32
CA VAL A 114 -9.45 -0.21 -2.44
C VAL A 114 -9.36 -1.72 -2.71
N ALA A 115 -8.47 -2.17 -3.59
CA ALA A 115 -8.27 -3.60 -3.87
C ALA A 115 -7.86 -4.39 -2.61
N ILE A 116 -6.87 -3.90 -1.85
CA ILE A 116 -6.42 -4.52 -0.60
C ILE A 116 -7.55 -4.56 0.42
N ARG A 117 -8.31 -3.46 0.57
CA ARG A 117 -9.45 -3.42 1.47
C ARG A 117 -10.53 -4.44 1.09
N ARG A 118 -10.85 -4.57 -0.20
CA ARG A 118 -11.84 -5.56 -0.69
C ARG A 118 -11.38 -6.99 -0.40
N ALA A 119 -10.10 -7.30 -0.64
CA ALA A 119 -9.51 -8.59 -0.35
C ALA A 119 -9.52 -8.92 1.15
N ILE A 120 -9.17 -7.96 2.01
CA ILE A 120 -9.24 -8.16 3.46
C ILE A 120 -10.69 -8.39 3.90
N ARG A 121 -11.65 -7.63 3.38
CA ARG A 121 -13.07 -7.80 3.71
C ARG A 121 -13.62 -9.16 3.25
N GLU A 122 -13.11 -9.71 2.15
CA GLU A 122 -13.49 -11.06 1.69
C GLU A 122 -13.07 -12.15 2.67
N ILE A 123 -11.88 -12.02 3.27
CA ILE A 123 -11.30 -13.03 4.18
C ILE A 123 -11.69 -12.78 5.64
N LEU A 124 -11.82 -11.50 6.04
CA LEU A 124 -12.07 -11.03 7.40
C LEU A 124 -13.22 -9.99 7.38
N PRO A 125 -14.48 -10.43 7.19
CA PRO A 125 -15.62 -9.53 6.94
C PRO A 125 -15.92 -8.58 8.11
N ASP A 126 -15.60 -8.98 9.35
CA ASP A 126 -15.85 -8.17 10.55
C ASP A 126 -14.74 -7.15 10.85
N LEU A 127 -13.62 -7.20 10.12
CA LEU A 127 -12.50 -6.31 10.35
C LEU A 127 -12.73 -4.95 9.66
N ALA A 128 -12.90 -3.90 10.45
CA ALA A 128 -13.01 -2.54 9.96
C ALA A 128 -11.63 -1.99 9.53
N VAL A 129 -11.38 -2.01 8.22
CA VAL A 129 -10.19 -1.40 7.61
C VAL A 129 -10.55 -0.04 7.00
N ALA A 130 -9.84 1.00 7.44
CA ALA A 130 -9.97 2.36 6.93
C ALA A 130 -8.83 2.69 5.97
N ILE A 131 -9.08 3.55 4.97
CA ILE A 131 -8.07 4.05 4.05
C ILE A 131 -7.66 5.45 4.50
N LYS A 132 -6.37 5.67 4.72
CA LYS A 132 -5.81 6.99 5.02
C LYS A 132 -5.15 7.53 3.76
N TRP A 133 -5.70 8.62 3.24
CA TRP A 133 -5.08 9.34 2.12
C TRP A 133 -3.64 9.74 2.48
N PRO A 134 -2.68 9.61 1.56
CA PRO A 134 -2.86 9.16 0.17
C PRO A 134 -2.67 7.66 -0.08
N ASN A 135 -2.07 6.90 0.84
CA ASN A 135 -1.45 5.63 0.48
C ASN A 135 -1.35 4.59 1.61
N ASP A 136 -2.10 4.76 2.71
CA ASP A 136 -2.03 3.87 3.86
C ASP A 136 -3.38 3.23 4.16
N LEU A 137 -3.38 2.01 4.72
CA LEU A 137 -4.56 1.41 5.33
C LEU A 137 -4.34 1.26 6.82
N LEU A 138 -5.41 1.49 7.59
CA LEU A 138 -5.40 1.50 9.04
C LEU A 138 -6.42 0.53 9.63
N VAL A 139 -6.08 -0.02 10.79
CA VAL A 139 -7.02 -0.67 11.71
C VAL A 139 -6.86 -0.01 13.06
N GLN A 140 -7.94 0.47 13.66
CA GLN A 140 -7.91 1.17 14.96
C GLN A 140 -6.87 2.31 15.00
N ASN A 141 -6.79 3.13 13.94
CA ASN A 141 -5.81 4.20 13.73
C ASN A 141 -4.32 3.77 13.70
N ARG A 142 -4.03 2.47 13.69
CA ARG A 142 -2.68 1.92 13.52
C ARG A 142 -2.48 1.44 12.08
N LYS A 143 -1.27 1.59 11.56
CA LYS A 143 -0.88 1.28 10.19
C LYS A 143 -0.83 -0.22 9.96
N LEU A 144 -1.69 -0.68 9.06
CA LEU A 144 -1.77 -2.05 8.59
C LEU A 144 -1.01 -2.24 7.27
N CYS A 145 -1.12 -1.27 6.37
CA CYS A 145 -0.53 -1.35 5.05
C CYS A 145 0.00 0.02 4.60
N GLY A 146 1.09 0.00 3.84
CA GLY A 146 1.61 1.15 3.12
C GLY A 146 1.80 0.81 1.65
N ILE A 147 1.49 1.78 0.79
CA ILE A 147 1.57 1.64 -0.67
C ILE A 147 2.56 2.68 -1.22
N LEU A 148 3.41 2.27 -2.15
CA LEU A 148 4.43 3.11 -2.79
C LEU A 148 4.38 2.87 -4.31
N CYS A 149 3.87 3.88 -5.03
CA CYS A 149 3.88 3.90 -6.48
C CYS A 149 5.07 4.73 -6.99
N GLU A 150 5.85 4.14 -7.89
CA GLU A 150 6.95 4.80 -8.60
C GLU A 150 6.77 4.57 -10.10
N MET A 151 7.37 5.41 -10.93
CA MET A 151 7.28 5.27 -12.39
C MET A 151 8.58 5.65 -13.08
N THR A 152 8.79 5.04 -14.23
CA THR A 152 9.83 5.43 -15.18
C THR A 152 9.17 6.03 -16.41
N CYS A 153 9.62 7.21 -16.84
CA CYS A 153 9.09 7.90 -18.01
C CYS A 153 10.10 7.89 -19.15
N GLU A 154 9.60 7.72 -20.37
CA GLU A 154 10.35 7.92 -21.61
C GLU A 154 9.69 9.06 -22.40
N GLY A 155 10.30 10.24 -22.37
CA GLY A 155 9.70 11.47 -22.91
C GLY A 155 8.43 11.85 -22.14
N GLN A 156 7.31 12.04 -22.86
CA GLN A 156 6.02 12.40 -22.26
C GLN A 156 5.14 11.18 -21.92
N LYS A 157 5.62 9.95 -22.13
CA LYS A 157 4.87 8.72 -21.85
C LYS A 157 5.47 7.98 -20.66
N THR A 158 4.60 7.38 -19.85
CA THR A 158 5.03 6.40 -18.84
C THR A 158 5.53 5.15 -19.56
N SER A 159 6.77 4.75 -19.30
CA SER A 159 7.34 3.49 -19.82
C SER A 159 6.78 2.31 -19.02
N HIS A 160 6.85 2.41 -17.70
CA HIS A 160 6.24 1.48 -16.76
C HIS A 160 6.02 2.16 -15.40
N ALA A 161 5.08 1.61 -14.64
CA ALA A 161 4.83 1.95 -13.24
C ALA A 161 5.08 0.72 -12.38
N VAL A 162 5.66 0.94 -11.19
CA VAL A 162 5.79 -0.09 -10.16
C VAL A 162 4.92 0.29 -8.97
N VAL A 163 4.09 -0.66 -8.54
CA VAL A 163 3.15 -0.45 -7.43
C VAL A 163 3.50 -1.40 -6.32
N GLY A 164 4.29 -0.89 -5.36
CA GLY A 164 4.68 -1.61 -4.16
C GLY A 164 3.65 -1.49 -3.06
N PHE A 165 3.37 -2.57 -2.36
CA PHE A 165 2.61 -2.53 -1.13
C PHE A 165 3.15 -3.52 -0.11
N GLY A 166 3.21 -3.06 1.14
CA GLY A 166 3.49 -3.88 2.31
C GLY A 166 2.21 -4.07 3.13
N VAL A 167 1.80 -5.31 3.42
CA VAL A 167 0.68 -5.62 4.31
C VAL A 167 1.21 -6.36 5.53
N ASN A 168 0.88 -5.85 6.71
CA ASN A 168 1.19 -6.50 7.98
C ASN A 168 0.17 -7.62 8.21
N VAL A 169 0.57 -8.88 8.09
CA VAL A 169 -0.35 -10.03 8.10
C VAL A 169 -0.30 -10.76 9.43
N ASN A 170 0.76 -11.52 9.68
CA ASN A 170 0.91 -12.45 10.80
C ASN A 170 1.99 -12.04 11.80
N VAL A 171 2.67 -10.90 11.58
CA VAL A 171 3.72 -10.40 12.48
C VAL A 171 3.18 -10.20 13.89
N ASP A 172 3.94 -10.73 14.85
CA ASP A 172 3.63 -10.69 16.28
C ASP A 172 4.03 -9.34 16.90
N ALA A 173 3.32 -8.94 17.96
CA ALA A 173 3.60 -7.74 18.75
C ALA A 173 5.06 -7.66 19.22
N ALA A 174 5.66 -8.81 19.58
CA ALA A 174 7.03 -8.88 20.09
C ALA A 174 8.12 -8.59 19.05
N ILE A 175 7.84 -8.87 17.76
CA ILE A 175 8.80 -8.71 16.65
C ILE A 175 8.99 -7.24 16.28
N TRP A 176 7.97 -6.40 16.51
CA TRP A 176 8.05 -4.99 16.17
C TRP A 176 9.15 -4.26 16.94
N PRO A 177 9.91 -3.38 16.27
CA PRO A 177 10.73 -2.37 16.93
C PRO A 177 9.90 -1.56 17.91
N PRO A 178 10.42 -1.22 19.12
CA PRO A 178 9.67 -0.52 20.15
C PRO A 178 8.94 0.75 19.65
N GLU A 179 9.56 1.49 18.75
CA GLU A 179 9.04 2.72 18.14
C GLU A 179 7.83 2.51 17.20
N LEU A 180 7.71 1.31 16.59
CA LEU A 180 6.61 0.98 15.70
C LEU A 180 5.41 0.37 16.43
N ARG A 181 5.60 -0.26 17.58
CA ARG A 181 4.54 -0.94 18.36
C ARG A 181 3.28 -0.09 18.59
N PRO A 182 3.34 1.21 18.91
CA PRO A 182 2.14 2.01 19.15
C PRO A 182 1.35 2.33 17.87
N THR A 183 2.03 2.31 16.72
CA THR A 183 1.49 2.84 15.46
C THR A 183 1.31 1.80 14.37
N ALA A 184 1.84 0.58 14.53
CA ALA A 184 1.67 -0.54 13.60
C ALA A 184 0.68 -1.58 14.14
N VAL A 185 0.02 -2.28 13.22
CA VAL A 185 -0.90 -3.38 13.51
C VAL A 185 -0.81 -4.40 12.40
N SER A 186 -1.05 -5.67 12.72
CA SER A 186 -1.14 -6.79 11.77
C SER A 186 -2.56 -7.34 11.75
N LEU A 187 -2.94 -8.02 10.65
CA LEU A 187 -4.24 -8.70 10.60
C LEU A 187 -4.42 -9.66 11.78
N ARG A 188 -3.38 -10.46 12.09
CA ARG A 188 -3.36 -11.37 13.23
C ARG A 188 -3.58 -10.67 14.56
N SER A 189 -2.86 -9.59 14.85
CA SER A 189 -3.03 -8.88 16.13
C SER A 189 -4.37 -8.17 16.24
N ALA A 190 -5.00 -7.81 15.12
CA ALA A 190 -6.32 -7.20 15.09
C ALA A 190 -7.48 -8.20 15.26
N THR A 191 -7.32 -9.44 14.79
CA THR A 191 -8.42 -10.43 14.75
C THR A 191 -8.20 -11.65 15.63
N GLY A 192 -6.96 -11.90 16.07
CA GLY A 192 -6.55 -13.13 16.72
C GLY A 192 -6.36 -14.32 15.77
N GLN A 193 -6.54 -14.13 14.45
CA GLN A 193 -6.53 -15.21 13.46
C GLN A 193 -5.25 -15.21 12.62
N ILE A 194 -4.69 -16.38 12.33
CA ILE A 194 -3.64 -16.52 11.31
C ILE A 194 -4.29 -16.39 9.93
N VAL A 195 -3.71 -15.56 9.06
CA VAL A 195 -4.18 -15.36 7.70
C VAL A 195 -3.22 -16.02 6.72
N ASN A 196 -3.74 -16.81 5.79
CA ASN A 196 -2.95 -17.40 4.73
C ASN A 196 -2.49 -16.32 3.73
N ARG A 197 -1.18 -16.05 3.69
CA ARG A 197 -0.58 -14.99 2.85
C ARG A 197 -0.76 -15.25 1.35
N ALA A 198 -0.69 -16.50 0.89
CA ALA A 198 -0.90 -16.85 -0.50
C ALA A 198 -2.34 -16.58 -0.96
N GLN A 199 -3.34 -16.95 -0.12
CA GLN A 199 -4.75 -16.66 -0.38
C GLN A 199 -5.03 -15.16 -0.36
N LEU A 200 -4.46 -14.42 0.60
CA LEU A 200 -4.60 -12.98 0.69
C LEU A 200 -4.01 -12.28 -0.55
N LEU A 201 -2.80 -12.66 -0.97
CA LEU A 201 -2.18 -12.11 -2.18
C LEU A 201 -3.06 -12.36 -3.41
N ALA A 202 -3.55 -13.59 -3.61
CA ALA A 202 -4.43 -13.88 -4.72
C ALA A 202 -5.72 -13.06 -4.69
N ALA A 203 -6.35 -12.91 -3.51
CA ALA A 203 -7.53 -12.06 -3.35
C ALA A 203 -7.23 -10.59 -3.70
N ILE A 204 -6.09 -10.05 -3.27
CA ILE A 204 -5.66 -8.69 -3.63
C ILE A 204 -5.56 -8.53 -5.15
N LEU A 205 -4.88 -9.47 -5.82
CA LEU A 205 -4.69 -9.43 -7.28
C LEU A 205 -6.03 -9.56 -8.03
N ASN A 206 -6.91 -10.45 -7.56
CA ASN A 206 -8.24 -10.67 -8.13
C ASN A 206 -9.14 -9.44 -8.03
N HIS A 207 -9.02 -8.63 -6.97
CA HIS A 207 -9.74 -7.35 -6.86
C HIS A 207 -9.03 -6.21 -7.59
N PHE A 208 -7.69 -6.23 -7.64
CA PHE A 208 -6.90 -5.17 -8.24
C PHE A 208 -7.04 -5.15 -9.77
N GLU A 209 -6.93 -6.29 -10.44
CA GLU A 209 -6.96 -6.35 -11.91
C GLU A 209 -8.21 -5.68 -12.53
N PRO A 210 -9.45 -6.02 -12.14
CA PRO A 210 -10.63 -5.35 -12.69
C PRO A 210 -10.70 -3.85 -12.34
N LEU A 211 -10.23 -3.45 -11.15
CA LEU A 211 -10.17 -2.04 -10.76
C LEU A 211 -9.16 -1.25 -11.59
N TYR A 212 -8.02 -1.86 -11.90
CA TYR A 212 -7.00 -1.29 -12.76
C TYR A 212 -7.51 -1.13 -14.20
N GLN A 213 -8.20 -2.14 -14.73
CA GLN A 213 -8.81 -2.04 -16.07
C GLN A 213 -9.89 -0.95 -16.15
N GLU A 214 -10.74 -0.84 -15.12
CA GLU A 214 -11.74 0.24 -15.04
C GLU A 214 -11.08 1.62 -14.94
N TRP A 215 -10.01 1.74 -14.16
CA TRP A 215 -9.24 2.98 -14.05
C TRP A 215 -8.58 3.37 -15.39
N LEU A 216 -8.03 2.40 -16.13
CA LEU A 216 -7.51 2.63 -17.48
C LEU A 216 -8.60 3.10 -18.44
N ALA A 217 -9.78 2.50 -18.38
CA ALA A 217 -10.90 2.82 -19.27
C ALA A 217 -11.50 4.21 -19.00
N THR A 218 -11.59 4.60 -17.73
CA THR A 218 -12.21 5.88 -17.31
C THR A 218 -11.22 7.03 -17.20
N GLY A 219 -9.93 6.74 -17.01
CA GLY A 219 -8.88 7.74 -16.82
C GLY A 219 -8.89 8.43 -15.45
N ASN A 220 -9.75 8.02 -14.52
CA ASN A 220 -9.88 8.61 -13.19
C ASN A 220 -10.52 7.63 -12.17
N LEU A 221 -10.81 8.11 -10.96
CA LEU A 221 -11.29 7.29 -9.83
C LEU A 221 -12.80 7.35 -9.61
N THR A 222 -13.58 7.84 -10.58
CA THR A 222 -15.03 8.08 -10.40
C THR A 222 -15.77 6.84 -9.91
N THR A 223 -15.41 5.65 -10.40
CA THR A 223 -16.09 4.39 -10.07
C THR A 223 -15.84 3.89 -8.65
N ILE A 224 -14.71 4.22 -8.05
CA ILE A 224 -14.35 3.79 -6.69
C ILE A 224 -14.39 4.91 -5.65
N ARG A 225 -14.65 6.16 -6.07
CA ARG A 225 -14.64 7.34 -5.20
C ARG A 225 -15.61 7.22 -4.02
N SER A 226 -16.84 6.76 -4.26
CA SER A 226 -17.84 6.61 -3.19
C SER A 226 -17.43 5.55 -2.16
N GLU A 227 -16.93 4.39 -2.63
CA GLU A 227 -16.40 3.34 -1.75
C GLU A 227 -15.19 3.83 -0.95
N TRP A 228 -14.28 4.56 -1.60
CA TRP A 228 -13.11 5.14 -0.95
C TRP A 228 -13.52 6.14 0.14
N GLN A 229 -14.47 7.03 -0.15
CA GLN A 229 -14.93 8.06 0.79
C GLN A 229 -15.58 7.43 2.02
N GLN A 230 -16.41 6.40 1.84
CA GLN A 230 -17.01 5.65 2.95
C GLN A 230 -15.96 4.95 3.83
N ALA A 231 -14.81 4.57 3.24
CA ALA A 231 -13.71 3.94 3.95
C ALA A 231 -12.67 4.94 4.50
N SER A 232 -12.79 6.23 4.21
CA SER A 232 -11.75 7.22 4.51
C SER A 232 -11.62 7.44 6.01
N ALA A 233 -10.40 7.26 6.53
CA ALA A 233 -10.06 7.53 7.93
C ALA A 233 -10.11 9.04 8.26
N LEU A 234 -10.10 9.89 7.23
CA LEU A 234 -10.02 11.34 7.34
C LEU A 234 -11.38 12.03 7.22
N GLU A 235 -12.38 11.34 6.67
CA GLU A 235 -13.67 11.95 6.31
C GLU A 235 -14.31 12.72 7.47
N GLY A 236 -14.66 13.98 7.23
CA GLY A 236 -15.30 14.86 8.20
C GLY A 236 -14.40 15.32 9.37
N LYS A 237 -13.15 14.87 9.45
CA LYS A 237 -12.20 15.27 10.51
C LYS A 237 -11.39 16.48 10.09
N THR A 238 -10.90 17.22 11.08
CA THR A 238 -9.86 18.23 10.89
C THR A 238 -8.53 17.54 10.61
N VAL A 239 -7.93 17.87 9.47
CA VAL A 239 -6.69 17.28 8.97
C VAL A 239 -5.69 18.40 8.69
N THR A 240 -4.46 18.21 9.14
CA THR A 240 -3.31 18.98 8.68
C THR A 240 -2.56 18.18 7.63
N VAL A 241 -2.43 18.72 6.42
CA VAL A 241 -1.57 18.17 5.37
C VAL A 241 -0.26 18.96 5.35
N THR A 242 0.86 18.23 5.51
CA THR A 242 2.19 18.79 5.31
C THR A 242 2.59 18.59 3.84
N GLN A 243 2.84 19.69 3.13
CA GLN A 243 3.34 19.71 1.77
C GLN A 243 4.58 20.62 1.73
N PHE A 244 5.75 20.04 1.44
CA PHE A 244 7.03 20.72 1.58
C PHE A 244 7.19 21.30 3.00
N GLU A 245 7.30 22.62 3.12
CA GLU A 245 7.44 23.36 4.39
C GLU A 245 6.12 23.99 4.87
N GLN A 246 5.02 23.76 4.14
CA GLN A 246 3.72 24.34 4.46
C GLN A 246 2.79 23.33 5.11
N ASN A 247 2.10 23.76 6.17
CA ASN A 247 1.02 23.01 6.79
C ASN A 247 -0.31 23.65 6.42
N ILE A 248 -1.18 22.88 5.79
CA ILE A 248 -2.52 23.31 5.43
C ILE A 248 -3.51 22.55 6.30
N THR A 249 -4.34 23.27 7.04
CA THR A 249 -5.31 22.66 7.95
C THR A 249 -6.73 22.96 7.47
N GLY A 250 -7.56 21.92 7.41
CA GLY A 250 -8.98 22.04 7.05
C GLY A 250 -9.75 20.78 7.37
N LYS A 251 -11.07 20.81 7.18
CA LYS A 251 -11.93 19.63 7.31
C LYS A 251 -11.88 18.82 6.02
N ALA A 252 -11.57 17.53 6.09
CA ALA A 252 -11.52 16.69 4.89
C ALA A 252 -12.94 16.35 4.38
N GLN A 253 -13.14 16.48 3.07
CA GLN A 253 -14.41 16.28 2.35
C GLN A 253 -14.25 15.27 1.18
N GLY A 254 -13.46 14.23 1.40
CA GLY A 254 -13.16 13.23 0.38
C GLY A 254 -12.07 13.65 -0.61
N ILE A 255 -12.12 13.07 -1.81
CA ILE A 255 -11.14 13.28 -2.89
C ILE A 255 -11.83 13.75 -4.18
N THR A 256 -11.09 14.41 -5.07
CA THR A 256 -11.50 14.68 -6.45
C THR A 256 -11.51 13.39 -7.28
N PRO A 257 -12.09 13.37 -8.50
CA PRO A 257 -11.97 12.22 -9.41
C PRO A 257 -10.51 11.84 -9.72
N GLU A 258 -9.58 12.78 -9.66
CA GLU A 258 -8.14 12.57 -9.87
C GLU A 258 -7.39 12.15 -8.60
N GLY A 259 -8.10 11.98 -7.46
CA GLY A 259 -7.53 11.48 -6.21
C GLY A 259 -6.90 12.54 -5.30
N ALA A 260 -7.05 13.82 -5.62
CA ALA A 260 -6.57 14.91 -4.76
C ALA A 260 -7.49 15.10 -3.55
N LEU A 261 -6.94 15.34 -2.36
CA LEU A 261 -7.72 15.53 -1.13
C LEU A 261 -8.42 16.90 -1.15
N ILE A 262 -9.71 16.93 -0.80
CA ILE A 262 -10.49 18.17 -0.69
C ILE A 262 -10.52 18.57 0.78
N LEU A 263 -10.02 19.77 1.09
CA LEU A 263 -10.09 20.37 2.43
C LEU A 263 -10.98 21.61 2.40
N GLN A 264 -11.94 21.69 3.33
CA GLN A 264 -12.63 22.94 3.64
C GLN A 264 -11.82 23.71 4.70
N LEU A 265 -11.36 24.91 4.35
CA LEU A 265 -10.60 25.79 5.23
C LEU A 265 -11.52 26.50 6.24
N GLN A 266 -10.91 27.21 7.21
CA GLN A 266 -11.65 27.92 8.26
C GLN A 266 -12.56 29.04 7.72
N ASP A 267 -12.18 29.66 6.61
CA ASP A 267 -12.98 30.68 5.93
C ASP A 267 -14.11 30.10 5.07
N GLY A 268 -14.28 28.77 5.07
CA GLY A 268 -15.29 28.04 4.30
C GLY A 268 -14.87 27.71 2.87
N THR A 269 -13.73 28.19 2.38
CA THR A 269 -13.25 27.90 1.02
C THR A 269 -12.72 26.47 0.90
N GLU A 270 -12.82 25.90 -0.30
CA GLU A 270 -12.25 24.59 -0.61
C GLU A 270 -10.83 24.72 -1.15
N LYS A 271 -9.94 23.84 -0.69
CA LYS A 271 -8.57 23.71 -1.18
C LYS A 271 -8.30 22.27 -1.61
N ILE A 272 -7.83 22.11 -2.85
CA ILE A 272 -7.47 20.83 -3.44
C ILE A 272 -5.99 20.55 -3.19
N ILE A 273 -5.68 19.39 -2.59
CA ILE A 273 -4.33 18.99 -2.24
C ILE A 273 -3.92 17.76 -3.05
N HIS A 274 -2.99 17.96 -3.99
CA HIS A 274 -2.54 16.90 -4.90
C HIS A 274 -1.51 15.95 -4.28
N ALA A 275 -0.73 16.43 -3.30
CA ALA A 275 0.30 15.63 -2.64
C ALA A 275 0.60 16.18 -1.23
N GLY A 276 1.00 15.29 -0.34
CA GLY A 276 1.40 15.62 1.03
C GLY A 276 1.29 14.43 1.97
N ASP A 277 1.58 14.67 3.25
CA ASP A 277 1.37 13.71 4.35
C ASP A 277 0.27 14.26 5.27
N ALA A 278 -0.86 13.55 5.34
CA ALA A 278 -2.04 13.96 6.08
C ALA A 278 -2.01 13.42 7.52
N HIS A 279 -2.31 14.28 8.48
CA HIS A 279 -2.38 13.94 9.90
C HIS A 279 -3.71 14.41 10.48
N ILE A 280 -4.33 13.59 11.33
CA ILE A 280 -5.56 13.99 12.03
C ILE A 280 -5.19 14.96 13.15
N GLY A 281 -5.94 16.05 13.25
CA GLY A 281 -5.71 17.12 14.23
C GLY A 281 -4.79 18.23 13.69
N THR A 282 -4.60 19.26 14.51
CA THR A 282 -3.66 20.36 14.24
C THR A 282 -2.26 19.93 14.66
N LYS A 283 -1.27 19.99 13.78
CA LYS A 283 0.13 20.01 14.25
C LYS A 283 0.30 21.24 15.13
N GLN A 284 0.53 21.05 16.43
CA GLN A 284 1.08 22.13 17.25
C GLN A 284 2.42 22.50 16.61
N ALA A 285 2.66 23.79 16.40
CA ALA A 285 3.99 24.26 16.06
C ALA A 285 4.94 23.69 17.12
N GLN A 286 5.89 22.86 16.70
CA GLN A 286 7.02 22.52 17.56
C GLN A 286 7.76 23.85 17.76
N ASN A 287 7.48 24.53 18.87
CA ASN A 287 8.30 25.64 19.32
C ASN A 287 9.69 25.06 19.59
N ALA A 288 10.64 25.40 18.72
CA ALA A 288 12.05 25.44 19.07
C ALA A 288 12.32 26.75 19.80
#